data_AF-A0A970DL65-F1
#
_entry.id   AF-A0A970DL65-F1
#
_cell.length_a   1.000
_cell.length_b   1.000
_cell.length_c   1.000
_cell.angle_alpha   90.00
_cell.angle_beta   90.00
_cell.angle_gamma   90.00
#
_symmetry.space_group_name_H-M   'P 1'
#
loop_
_entity.id
_entity.type
_entity.pdbx_description
1 polymer ?
#
loop_
_entity_poly.entity_id
_entity_poly.type
_entity_poly.pdbx_seq_one_letter_code
_entity_poly.pdbx_strand_id
1 'polypeptide(L)'
;MNGYSLAHLDYINPRTLNILKKNGIETVGDLLTYYPHRYDDYTITPFLEAVPEETVTIQGFVQSRPTVTTLRGNLNVMNFFVEVDGFNVRVAIFNRHFLKNKINFKEYVRLTGKFDLTKRNFTASEISFDEFSSNIQPRYNIK
;
A
#
# COMPACT_ATOMS: atom_id res chain seq x y z
N MET A 1 33.74 3.32 -11.48
CA MET A 1 32.75 4.20 -10.80
C MET A 1 32.88 3.94 -9.31
N ASN A 2 32.96 5.00 -8.50
CA ASN A 2 33.57 5.02 -7.16
C ASN A 2 33.15 3.87 -6.23
N GLY A 3 34.12 3.06 -5.79
CA GLY A 3 33.97 1.98 -4.80
C GLY A 3 33.85 2.50 -3.37
N TYR A 4 33.10 3.58 -3.15
CA TYR A 4 32.88 4.10 -1.80
C TYR A 4 31.98 3.12 -1.05
N SER A 5 32.53 2.51 0.00
CA SER A 5 31.83 1.50 0.79
C SER A 5 30.70 2.14 1.59
N LEU A 6 29.55 1.47 1.60
CA LEU A 6 28.40 1.87 2.41
C LEU A 6 28.68 1.78 3.91
N ALA A 7 29.69 1.02 4.32
CA ALA A 7 30.10 0.89 5.72
C ALA A 7 30.67 2.17 6.32
N HIS A 8 31.12 3.13 5.48
CA HIS A 8 31.65 4.41 5.91
C HIS A 8 30.59 5.53 5.93
N LEU A 9 29.32 5.20 5.75
CA LEU A 9 28.22 6.16 5.77
C LEU A 9 27.53 6.11 7.14
N ASP A 10 27.69 7.16 7.93
CA ASP A 10 27.17 7.25 9.30
C ASP A 10 25.62 7.19 9.38
N TYR A 11 24.93 7.44 8.27
CA TYR A 11 23.47 7.43 8.19
C TYR A 11 22.86 6.03 7.99
N ILE A 12 23.67 4.99 7.76
CA ILE A 12 23.19 3.62 7.53
C ILE A 12 23.39 2.78 8.79
N ASN A 13 22.29 2.33 9.38
CA ASN A 13 22.34 1.45 10.54
C ASN A 13 23.04 0.12 10.19
N PRO A 14 23.82 -0.48 11.11
CA PRO A 14 24.52 -1.75 10.87
C PRO A 14 23.59 -2.89 10.43
N ARG A 15 22.34 -2.89 10.90
CA ARG A 15 21.31 -3.86 10.46
C ARG A 15 20.98 -3.70 8.98
N THR A 16 20.78 -2.47 8.53
CA THR A 16 20.50 -2.16 7.11
C THR A 16 21.71 -2.50 6.24
N LEU A 17 22.92 -2.20 6.71
CA LEU A 17 24.15 -2.55 6.01
C LEU A 17 24.29 -4.07 5.79
N ASN A 18 23.99 -4.88 6.82
CA ASN A 18 24.00 -6.34 6.71
C ASN A 18 22.96 -6.86 5.71
N ILE A 19 21.78 -6.24 5.66
CA ILE A 19 20.73 -6.56 4.68
C ILE A 19 21.23 -6.23 3.27
N LEU A 20 21.75 -5.03 3.04
CA LEU A 20 22.28 -4.61 1.74
C LEU A 20 23.41 -5.53 1.26
N LYS A 21 24.35 -5.85 2.15
CA LYS A 21 25.46 -6.76 1.86
C LYS A 21 25.00 -8.16 1.46
N LYS A 22 23.99 -8.71 2.15
CA LYS A 22 23.39 -10.01 1.77
C LYS A 22 22.74 -10.00 0.38
N ASN A 23 22.34 -8.84 -0.10
CA ASN A 23 21.77 -8.64 -1.43
C ASN A 23 22.83 -8.18 -2.46
N GLY A 24 24.12 -8.29 -2.14
CA GLY A 24 25.22 -7.95 -3.04
C GLY A 24 25.50 -6.46 -3.19
N ILE A 25 24.95 -5.63 -2.29
CA ILE A 25 25.09 -4.17 -2.32
C ILE A 25 26.09 -3.77 -1.24
N GLU A 26 27.33 -3.48 -1.62
CA GLU A 26 28.41 -3.10 -0.68
C GLU A 26 28.90 -1.67 -0.89
N THR A 27 28.76 -1.15 -2.11
CA THR A 27 29.23 0.19 -2.48
C THR A 27 28.09 1.12 -2.88
N VAL A 28 28.36 2.43 -2.89
CA VAL A 28 27.45 3.43 -3.45
C VAL A 28 27.14 3.13 -4.92
N GLY A 29 28.12 2.63 -5.69
CA GLY A 29 27.92 2.23 -7.08
C GLY A 29 26.89 1.10 -7.23
N ASP A 30 26.98 0.08 -6.38
CA ASP A 30 26.02 -1.04 -6.36
C ASP A 30 24.62 -0.52 -6.01
N LEU A 31 24.52 0.37 -5.03
CA LEU A 31 23.23 0.93 -4.60
C LEU A 31 22.54 1.73 -5.73
N LEU A 32 23.31 2.54 -6.46
CA LEU A 32 22.77 3.36 -7.56
C LEU A 32 22.39 2.54 -8.80
N THR A 33 23.01 1.38 -8.99
CA THR A 33 22.76 0.50 -10.14
C THR A 33 21.84 -0.68 -9.81
N TYR A 34 21.42 -0.79 -8.55
CA TYR A 34 20.44 -1.78 -8.11
C TYR A 34 19.03 -1.35 -8.52
N TYR A 35 18.64 -1.70 -9.73
CA TYR A 35 17.33 -1.33 -10.27
C TYR A 35 16.18 -2.07 -9.57
N PRO A 36 14.99 -1.43 -9.49
CA PRO A 36 13.81 -2.10 -8.96
C PRO A 36 13.38 -3.25 -9.87
N HIS A 37 12.86 -4.32 -9.26
CA HIS A 37 12.37 -5.47 -9.99
C HIS A 37 11.02 -5.19 -10.66
N ARG A 38 10.20 -4.33 -10.06
CA ARG A 38 8.93 -3.89 -10.63
C ARG A 38 8.56 -2.51 -10.13
N TYR A 39 7.54 -1.94 -10.73
CA TYR A 39 6.91 -0.72 -10.28
C TYR A 39 5.45 -1.03 -9.95
N ASP A 40 5.00 -0.59 -8.78
CA ASP A 40 3.59 -0.63 -8.41
C ASP A 40 2.96 0.71 -8.81
N ASP A 41 1.85 0.67 -9.53
CA ASP A 41 1.09 1.85 -9.95
C ASP A 41 -0.09 2.08 -9.01
N TYR A 42 -0.11 3.25 -8.38
CA TYR A 42 -1.12 3.71 -7.44
C TYR A 42 -1.83 4.96 -7.95
N THR A 43 -1.88 5.13 -9.28
CA THR A 43 -2.60 6.22 -9.93
C THR A 43 -4.07 6.13 -9.58
N ILE A 44 -4.60 7.24 -9.04
CA ILE A 44 -6.00 7.32 -8.65
C ILE A 44 -6.86 7.21 -9.90
N THR A 45 -7.76 6.25 -9.89
CA THR A 45 -8.79 6.05 -10.89
C THR A 45 -10.06 6.73 -10.39
N PRO A 46 -10.68 7.64 -11.17
CA PRO A 46 -12.00 8.17 -10.84
C PRO A 46 -13.00 7.03 -10.63
N PHE A 47 -13.88 7.16 -9.64
CA PHE A 47 -14.77 6.06 -9.25
C PHE A 47 -15.66 5.56 -10.40
N LEU A 48 -16.16 6.48 -11.23
CA LEU A 48 -17.00 6.15 -12.39
C LEU A 48 -16.23 5.49 -13.55
N GLU A 49 -14.90 5.60 -13.55
CA GLU A 49 -14.02 4.97 -14.54
C GLU A 49 -13.45 3.64 -14.04
N ALA A 50 -13.73 3.27 -12.79
CA ALA A 50 -13.23 2.03 -12.21
C ALA A 50 -13.78 0.80 -12.95
N VAL A 51 -12.89 0.08 -13.62
CA VAL A 51 -13.23 -1.15 -14.33
C VAL A 51 -13.45 -2.28 -13.32
N PRO A 52 -14.60 -3.00 -13.37
CA PRO A 52 -14.87 -4.12 -12.48
C PRO A 52 -13.81 -5.22 -12.60
N GLU A 53 -13.51 -5.89 -11.49
CA GLU A 53 -12.52 -7.00 -11.42
C GLU A 53 -11.06 -6.65 -11.75
N GLU A 54 -10.77 -5.43 -12.20
CA GLU A 54 -9.43 -4.89 -12.33
C GLU A 54 -8.95 -4.28 -11.01
N THR A 55 -7.63 -4.32 -10.82
CA THR A 55 -7.02 -3.67 -9.66
C THR A 55 -6.90 -2.18 -9.96
N VAL A 56 -7.65 -1.38 -9.23
CA VAL A 56 -7.65 0.08 -9.33
C VAL A 56 -7.31 0.70 -7.98
N THR A 57 -6.89 1.95 -8.00
CA THR A 57 -6.66 2.74 -6.79
C THR A 57 -7.70 3.84 -6.70
N ILE A 58 -8.45 3.88 -5.60
CA ILE A 58 -9.42 4.93 -5.29
C ILE A 58 -8.96 5.71 -4.06
N GLN A 59 -9.48 6.93 -3.89
CA GLN A 59 -9.21 7.73 -2.70
C GLN A 59 -10.48 8.34 -2.13
N GLY A 60 -10.47 8.66 -0.85
CA GLY A 60 -11.65 9.26 -0.23
C GLY A 60 -11.51 9.45 1.26
N PHE A 61 -12.64 9.76 1.89
CA PHE A 61 -12.72 9.99 3.33
C PHE A 61 -13.58 8.94 4.01
N VAL A 62 -13.08 8.38 5.10
CA VAL A 62 -13.78 7.37 5.90
C VAL A 62 -15.06 7.95 6.48
N GLN A 63 -16.19 7.28 6.23
CA GLN A 63 -17.53 7.69 6.68
C GLN A 63 -18.08 6.88 7.84
N SER A 64 -17.45 5.75 8.19
CA SER A 64 -17.92 4.91 9.29
C SER A 64 -16.77 4.36 10.12
N ARG A 65 -17.07 4.02 11.38
CA ARG A 65 -16.15 3.22 12.19
C ARG A 65 -15.95 1.83 11.57
N PRO A 66 -14.71 1.30 11.54
CA PRO A 66 -14.45 -0.04 11.05
C PRO A 66 -15.04 -1.11 11.97
N THR A 67 -15.67 -2.10 11.35
CA THR A 67 -16.18 -3.32 11.99
C THR A 67 -15.32 -4.50 11.56
N VAL A 68 -14.91 -5.34 12.51
CA VAL A 68 -14.11 -6.54 12.23
C VAL A 68 -14.98 -7.75 12.45
N THR A 69 -15.00 -8.65 11.46
CA THR A 69 -15.69 -9.93 11.54
C THR A 69 -14.70 -11.03 11.21
N THR A 70 -14.64 -12.05 12.05
CA THR A 70 -13.88 -13.26 11.75
C THR A 70 -14.79 -14.21 10.96
N LEU A 71 -14.36 -14.60 9.76
CA LEU A 71 -15.16 -15.46 8.89
C LEU A 71 -14.95 -16.93 9.21
N ARG A 72 -13.82 -17.50 8.80
CA ARG A 72 -13.45 -18.91 9.03
C ARG A 72 -11.99 -19.00 9.41
N GLY A 73 -11.68 -19.77 10.46
CA GLY A 73 -10.33 -19.86 11.01
C GLY A 73 -9.78 -18.48 11.36
N ASN A 74 -8.58 -18.17 10.89
CA ASN A 74 -7.90 -16.90 11.15
C ASN A 74 -8.17 -15.82 10.09
N LEU A 75 -9.15 -16.01 9.21
CA LEU A 75 -9.51 -15.02 8.19
C LEU A 75 -10.40 -13.93 8.79
N ASN A 76 -9.81 -12.75 8.97
CA ASN A 76 -10.52 -11.56 9.44
C ASN A 76 -10.87 -10.67 8.26
N VAL A 77 -12.09 -10.15 8.22
CA VAL A 77 -12.49 -9.08 7.31
C VAL A 77 -12.83 -7.84 8.12
N MET A 78 -12.26 -6.71 7.73
CA MET A 78 -12.59 -5.40 8.29
C MET A 78 -13.42 -4.64 7.26
N ASN A 79 -14.60 -4.20 7.66
CA ASN A 79 -15.56 -3.48 6.81
C ASN A 79 -15.76 -2.05 7.32
N PHE A 80 -15.75 -1.10 6.41
CA PHE A 80 -16.06 0.31 6.67
C PHE A 80 -16.59 0.98 5.40
N PHE A 81 -17.09 2.20 5.54
CA PHE A 81 -17.57 3.01 4.44
C PHE A 81 -16.59 4.14 4.17
N VAL A 82 -16.39 4.46 2.89
CA VAL A 82 -15.56 5.56 2.40
C VAL A 82 -16.36 6.34 1.38
N GLU A 83 -16.36 7.66 1.50
CA GLU A 83 -16.88 8.55 0.47
C GLU A 83 -15.79 8.79 -0.57
N VAL A 84 -16.09 8.42 -1.81
CA VAL A 84 -15.19 8.46 -2.97
C VAL A 84 -15.95 9.17 -4.08
N ASP A 85 -15.44 10.31 -4.53
CA ASP A 85 -16.08 11.15 -5.58
C ASP A 85 -17.57 11.44 -5.31
N GLY A 86 -17.97 11.65 -4.04
CA GLY A 86 -19.35 11.87 -3.63
C GLY A 86 -20.20 10.60 -3.47
N PHE A 87 -19.66 9.42 -3.77
CA PHE A 87 -20.33 8.13 -3.59
C PHE A 87 -19.91 7.46 -2.30
N ASN A 88 -20.88 6.92 -1.55
CA ASN A 88 -20.57 6.13 -0.36
C ASN A 88 -20.30 4.66 -0.74
N VAL A 89 -19.05 4.24 -0.65
CA VAL A 89 -18.56 2.92 -1.07
C VAL A 89 -18.29 2.06 0.16
N ARG A 90 -18.84 0.84 0.18
CA ARG A 90 -18.48 -0.17 1.18
C ARG A 90 -17.12 -0.75 0.83
N VAL A 91 -16.20 -0.75 1.80
CA VAL A 91 -14.85 -1.30 1.67
C VAL A 91 -14.73 -2.52 2.56
N ALA A 92 -14.19 -3.61 2.00
CA ALA A 92 -13.80 -4.81 2.72
C ALA A 92 -12.29 -5.03 2.56
N ILE A 93 -11.57 -5.19 3.68
CA ILE A 93 -10.13 -5.46 3.67
C ILE A 93 -9.80 -6.66 4.57
N PHE A 94 -9.16 -7.67 3.98
CA PHE A 94 -8.86 -8.93 4.66
C PHE A 94 -7.55 -8.85 5.45
N ASN A 95 -7.52 -9.48 6.63
CA ASN A 95 -6.36 -9.63 7.51
C ASN A 95 -5.63 -8.31 7.88
N ARG A 96 -6.30 -7.16 7.73
CA ARG A 96 -5.80 -5.83 8.14
C ARG A 96 -6.48 -5.26 9.39
N HIS A 97 -7.11 -6.12 10.20
CA HIS A 97 -7.78 -5.74 11.45
C HIS A 97 -6.92 -4.93 12.44
N PHE A 98 -5.59 -5.09 12.44
CA PHE A 98 -4.68 -4.30 13.27
C PHE A 98 -4.69 -2.80 12.94
N LEU A 99 -5.18 -2.41 11.76
CA LEU A 99 -5.35 -1.02 11.36
C LEU A 99 -6.63 -0.37 11.90
N LYS A 100 -7.50 -1.12 12.59
CA LYS A 100 -8.80 -0.62 13.07
C LYS A 100 -8.69 0.72 13.83
N ASN A 101 -7.67 0.86 14.68
CA ASN A 101 -7.47 2.07 15.48
C ASN A 101 -6.86 3.24 14.70
N LYS A 102 -6.37 2.98 13.49
CA LYS A 102 -5.88 3.99 12.54
C LYS A 102 -6.93 4.38 11.50
N ILE A 103 -8.18 3.91 11.61
CA ILE A 103 -9.24 4.25 10.66
C ILE A 103 -10.31 4.99 11.44
N ASN A 104 -10.24 6.31 11.37
CA ASN A 104 -11.13 7.24 12.05
C ASN A 104 -12.08 7.91 11.06
N PHE A 105 -13.18 8.45 11.57
CA PHE A 105 -14.10 9.23 10.75
C PHE A 105 -13.39 10.44 10.13
N LYS A 106 -13.68 10.73 8.86
CA LYS A 106 -13.03 11.77 8.02
C LYS A 106 -11.53 11.60 7.80
N GLU A 107 -10.98 10.43 8.11
CA GLU A 107 -9.59 10.13 7.76
C GLU A 107 -9.49 9.91 6.26
N TYR A 108 -8.48 10.54 5.64
CA TYR A 108 -8.17 10.31 4.24
C TYR A 108 -7.59 8.90 4.08
N VAL A 109 -8.05 8.19 3.06
CA VAL A 109 -7.54 6.88 2.71
C VAL A 109 -7.38 6.76 1.20
N ARG A 110 -6.29 6.12 0.78
CA ARG A 110 -6.09 5.59 -0.57
C ARG A 110 -6.17 4.07 -0.50
N LEU A 111 -7.01 3.49 -1.34
CA LEU A 111 -7.33 2.07 -1.34
C LEU A 111 -7.02 1.48 -2.70
N THR A 112 -6.19 0.44 -2.73
CA THR A 112 -5.92 -0.33 -3.95
C THR A 112 -6.59 -1.69 -3.84
N GLY A 113 -7.31 -2.09 -4.89
CA GLY A 113 -8.09 -3.31 -4.86
C GLY A 113 -9.06 -3.39 -6.03
N LYS A 114 -10.08 -4.23 -5.87
CA LYS A 114 -11.04 -4.53 -6.94
C LYS A 114 -12.44 -4.07 -6.57
N PHE A 115 -13.15 -3.54 -7.55
CA PHE A 115 -14.54 -3.17 -7.39
C PHE A 115 -15.48 -4.28 -7.90
N ASP A 116 -16.43 -4.68 -7.05
CA ASP A 116 -17.50 -5.63 -7.39
C ASP A 116 -18.82 -4.86 -7.56
N LEU A 117 -19.28 -4.72 -8.81
CA LEU A 117 -20.53 -4.03 -9.16
C LEU A 117 -21.76 -4.72 -8.58
N THR A 118 -21.76 -6.06 -8.50
CA THR A 118 -22.94 -6.82 -8.05
C THR A 118 -23.19 -6.61 -6.57
N LYS A 119 -22.13 -6.52 -5.77
CA LYS A 119 -22.20 -6.33 -4.32
C LYS A 119 -22.05 -4.86 -3.89
N ARG A 120 -21.77 -3.95 -4.83
CA ARG A 120 -21.41 -2.55 -4.58
C ARG A 120 -20.35 -2.43 -3.49
N ASN A 121 -19.33 -3.28 -3.59
CA ASN A 121 -18.29 -3.42 -2.56
C ASN A 121 -16.92 -3.33 -3.20
N PHE A 122 -16.05 -2.53 -2.60
CA PHE A 122 -14.64 -2.46 -2.95
C PHE A 122 -13.85 -3.41 -2.04
N THR A 123 -13.21 -4.40 -2.65
CA THR A 123 -12.32 -5.32 -1.92
C THR A 123 -10.90 -4.78 -2.00
N ALA A 124 -10.44 -4.16 -0.92
CA ALA A 124 -9.10 -3.61 -0.84
C ALA A 124 -8.06 -4.70 -0.52
N SER A 125 -6.95 -4.70 -1.26
CA SER A 125 -5.73 -5.45 -0.91
C SER A 125 -4.76 -4.58 -0.11
N GLU A 126 -4.77 -3.27 -0.36
CA GLU A 126 -3.89 -2.29 0.27
C GLU A 126 -4.65 -1.05 0.70
N ILE A 127 -4.15 -0.42 1.77
CA ILE A 127 -4.65 0.85 2.31
C ILE A 127 -3.45 1.71 2.70
N SER A 128 -3.49 2.98 2.29
CA SER A 128 -2.59 4.04 2.71
C SER A 128 -3.41 5.18 3.33
N PHE A 129 -2.80 5.88 4.28
CA PHE A 129 -3.37 7.05 4.95
C PHE A 129 -2.73 8.35 4.47
N ASP A 130 -1.67 8.23 3.66
CA ASP A 130 -0.90 9.35 3.16
C ASP A 130 -1.17 9.58 1.68
N GLU A 131 -1.03 10.83 1.25
CA GLU A 131 -0.87 11.17 -0.16
C GLU A 131 0.51 10.70 -0.63
N PHE A 132 0.56 10.07 -1.79
CA PHE A 132 1.83 9.68 -2.40
C PHE A 132 2.42 10.85 -3.19
N SER A 133 3.71 11.12 -2.99
CA SER A 133 4.47 12.10 -3.79
C SER A 133 4.61 11.67 -5.25
N SER A 134 4.61 10.36 -5.52
CA SER A 134 4.57 9.73 -6.84
C SER A 134 3.60 8.57 -6.81
N ASN A 135 2.75 8.47 -7.84
CA ASN A 135 1.83 7.34 -8.01
C ASN A 135 2.56 6.05 -8.40
N ILE A 136 3.73 6.16 -9.03
CA ILE A 136 4.55 5.00 -9.41
C ILE A 136 5.61 4.79 -8.34
N GLN A 137 5.60 3.63 -7.70
CA GLN A 137 6.55 3.28 -6.63
C GLN A 137 7.46 2.13 -7.04
N PRO A 138 8.79 2.28 -6.95
CA PRO A 138 9.73 1.20 -7.24
C PRO A 138 9.68 0.13 -6.14
N ARG A 139 9.69 -1.14 -6.55
CA ARG A 139 9.82 -2.29 -5.66
C ARG A 139 11.16 -2.97 -5.85
N TYR A 140 11.98 -2.92 -4.81
CA TYR A 140 13.28 -3.59 -4.73
C TYR A 140 13.13 -4.95 -4.05
N ASN A 141 13.89 -5.95 -4.51
CA ASN A 141 13.89 -7.29 -3.92
C ASN A 141 15.00 -7.44 -2.87
N ILE A 142 14.97 -6.60 -1.84
CA ILE A 142 15.94 -6.61 -0.75
C ILE A 142 15.36 -7.46 0.39
N LYS A 143 16.00 -8.59 0.69
CA LYS A 143 15.60 -9.54 1.75
C LYS A 143 16.34 -9.33 3.06
#